data_AF-A0A7Z6SQ34-F1
#
_entry.id   AF-A0A7Z6SQ34-F1
#
_cell.length_a   1.000
_cell.length_b   1.000
_cell.length_c   1.000
_cell.angle_alpha   90.00
_cell.angle_beta   90.00
_cell.angle_gamma   90.00
#
_symmetry.space_group_name_H-M   'P 1'
#
loop_
_entity.id
_entity.type
_entity.pdbx_description
1 polymer ?
#
loop_
_entity_poly.entity_id
_entity_poly.type
_entity_poly.pdbx_seq_one_letter_code
_entity_poly.pdbx_strand_id
1 'polypeptide(L)' 'MKLLILAFCVSVLFNACSKKAIYHEVKVPIKCDIEIPTRPSAHLEALEYLRALLIYTETLENDLKFCTQTKPNP' A
#
# COMPACT_ATOMS: atom_id res chain seq x y z
N MET A 1 -10.44 -53.79 4.23
CA MET A 1 -9.40 -52.81 3.83
C MET A 1 -9.95 -51.57 3.11
N LYS A 2 -10.97 -51.68 2.23
CA LYS A 2 -11.57 -50.53 1.53
C LYS A 2 -12.11 -49.39 2.42
N LEU A 3 -12.75 -49.72 3.55
CA LEU A 3 -13.29 -48.72 4.49
C LEU A 3 -12.21 -47.91 5.21
N LEU A 4 -11.06 -48.52 5.50
CA LEU A 4 -9.93 -47.84 6.16
C LEU A 4 -9.26 -46.84 5.20
N ILE A 5 -9.14 -47.21 3.92
CA ILE A 5 -8.61 -46.34 2.88
C ILE A 5 -9.54 -45.13 2.68
N LEU A 6 -10.86 -45.36 2.68
CA LEU A 6 -11.84 -44.27 2.58
C LEU A 6 -11.74 -43.31 3.78
N ALA A 7 -11.67 -43.84 5.00
CA ALA A 7 -11.56 -43.02 6.20
C ALA A 7 -10.25 -42.19 6.23
N PHE A 8 -9.15 -42.77 5.73
CA PHE A 8 -7.87 -42.09 5.62
C PHE A 8 -7.88 -40.98 4.55
N CYS A 9 -8.51 -41.22 3.40
CA CYS A 9 -8.66 -40.18 2.37
C CYS A 9 -9.52 -39.01 2.88
N VAL A 10 -10.62 -39.31 3.59
CA VAL A 10 -11.50 -38.28 4.18
C VAL A 10 -10.75 -37.46 5.23
N SER A 11 -10.00 -38.09 6.14
CA SER A 11 -9.26 -37.34 7.15
C SER A 11 -8.19 -36.43 6.54
N VAL A 12 -7.49 -36.84 5.49
CA VAL A 12 -6.49 -35.98 4.81
C VAL A 12 -7.14 -34.80 4.08
N LEU A 13 -8.29 -34.99 3.43
CA LEU A 13 -8.99 -33.92 2.73
C LEU A 13 -9.53 -32.83 3.67
N PHE A 14 -10.04 -33.22 4.85
CA PHE A 14 -10.63 -32.29 5.81
C PHE A 14 -9.63 -31.70 6.83
N ASN A 15 -8.38 -32.20 6.88
CA ASN A 15 -7.31 -31.64 7.71
C ASN A 15 -6.39 -30.66 6.97
N ALA A 16 -6.69 -30.30 5.72
CA ALA A 16 -5.99 -29.24 5.00
C ALA A 16 -6.31 -27.88 5.64
N CYS A 17 -5.57 -27.55 6.70
CA CYS A 17 -5.62 -26.27 7.38
C CYS A 17 -5.08 -25.20 6.41
N SER A 18 -5.96 -24.42 5.77
CA SER A 18 -5.51 -23.28 4.99
C SER A 18 -4.97 -22.23 5.95
N LYS A 19 -3.65 -22.02 5.95
CA LYS A 19 -3.08 -20.82 6.56
C LYS A 19 -3.83 -19.62 5.98
N LYS A 20 -4.32 -18.71 6.84
CA LYS A 20 -4.94 -17.45 6.41
C LYS A 20 -4.06 -16.85 5.32
N ALA A 21 -4.56 -16.87 4.09
CA ALA A 21 -3.91 -16.19 2.98
C ALA A 21 -4.15 -14.70 3.20
N ILE A 22 -3.24 -14.06 3.94
CA ILE A 22 -3.15 -12.60 4.00
C ILE A 22 -2.56 -12.22 2.64
N TYR A 23 -3.43 -11.89 1.69
CA TYR A 23 -3.02 -11.72 0.29
C TYR A 23 -2.10 -10.50 0.09
N HIS A 24 -2.17 -9.48 0.94
CA HIS A 24 -1.22 -8.37 0.92
C HIS A 24 -1.10 -7.75 2.32
N GLU A 25 0.12 -7.37 2.69
CA GLU A 25 0.32 -6.45 3.82
C GLU A 25 -0.28 -5.09 3.43
N VAL A 26 -1.46 -4.78 3.98
CA VAL A 26 -2.06 -3.44 3.83
C VAL A 26 -1.22 -2.49 4.68
N LYS A 27 -0.21 -1.86 4.08
CA LYS A 27 0.57 -0.81 4.73
C LYS A 27 -0.35 0.38 4.98
N VAL A 28 -0.72 0.57 6.24
CA VAL A 28 -1.44 1.76 6.70
C VAL A 28 -0.50 2.96 6.52
N PRO A 29 -0.96 4.08 5.93
CA PRO A 29 -0.12 5.26 5.77
C PRO A 29 0.39 5.71 7.14
N ILE A 30 1.70 5.70 7.30
CA ILE A 30 2.41 6.32 8.42
C ILE A 30 1.97 7.78 8.48
N LYS A 31 1.51 8.23 9.65
CA LYS A 31 1.17 9.63 9.88
C LYS A 31 2.45 10.45 9.63
N CYS A 32 2.49 11.18 8.52
CA CYS A 32 3.50 12.18 8.27
C CYS A 32 2.98 13.52 8.76
N ASP A 33 3.72 14.14 9.68
CA ASP A 33 3.44 15.49 10.14
C ASP A 33 4.00 16.49 9.12
N ILE A 34 3.32 16.60 7.97
CA ILE A 34 3.64 17.56 6.89
C ILE A 34 2.43 18.40 6.53
N GLU A 35 2.66 19.64 6.12
CA GLU A 35 1.61 20.51 5.60
C GLU A 35 1.24 20.05 4.18
N ILE A 36 -0.05 19.80 3.93
CA ILE A 36 -0.51 19.33 2.62
C ILE A 36 -0.45 20.50 1.63
N PRO A 37 0.34 20.41 0.54
CA PRO A 37 0.43 21.50 -0.43
C PRO A 37 -0.91 21.68 -1.15
N THR A 38 -1.24 22.92 -1.50
CA THR A 38 -2.47 23.24 -2.21
C THR A 38 -2.31 22.92 -3.70
N ARG A 39 -3.25 22.14 -4.25
CA ARG A 39 -3.23 21.77 -5.66
C ARG A 39 -3.48 23.02 -6.53
N PRO A 40 -2.64 23.31 -7.54
CA PRO A 40 -2.85 24.45 -8.42
C PRO A 40 -4.15 24.30 -9.23
N SER A 41 -4.89 25.40 -9.36
CA SER A 41 -6.17 25.41 -10.07
C SER A 41 -5.97 25.26 -11.58
N ALA A 42 -6.88 24.55 -12.25
CA ALA A 42 -6.81 24.30 -13.70
C ALA A 42 -7.17 25.53 -14.57
N HIS A 43 -7.43 26.70 -13.96
CA HIS A 43 -7.93 27.90 -14.63
C HIS A 43 -6.83 28.90 -15.03
N LEU A 44 -5.55 28.57 -14.82
CA LEU A 44 -4.43 29.43 -15.26
C LEU A 44 -4.12 29.22 -16.75
N GLU A 45 -3.45 30.20 -17.35
CA GLU A 45 -2.86 30.05 -18.68
C GLU A 45 -1.97 28.79 -18.73
N ALA A 46 -2.00 28.05 -19.84
CA ALA A 46 -1.40 26.71 -19.91
C ALA A 46 0.08 26.66 -19.49
N LEU A 47 0.86 27.69 -19.81
CA LEU A 47 2.27 27.77 -19.45
C LEU A 47 2.47 27.98 -17.93
N GLU A 48 1.69 28.88 -17.33
CA GLU A 48 1.75 29.16 -15.89
C GLU A 48 1.23 27.97 -15.08
N TYR A 49 0.18 27.32 -15.57
CA TYR A 49 -0.36 26.09 -15.00
C TYR A 49 0.67 24.96 -14.98
N LEU A 50 1.38 24.74 -16.10
CA LEU A 50 2.44 23.74 -16.18
C LEU A 50 3.57 24.03 -15.18
N ARG A 51 3.99 25.29 -15.06
CA ARG A 51 5.01 25.68 -14.07
C ARG A 51 4.55 25.40 -12.64
N ALA A 52 3.32 25.78 -12.29
CA ALA A 52 2.76 25.53 -10.97
C ALA A 52 2.61 24.02 -10.68
N LEU A 53 2.25 23.23 -11.69
CA LEU A 53 2.19 21.78 -11.61
C LEU A 53 3.55 21.15 -11.33
N LEU A 54 4.59 21.59 -12.04
CA LEU A 54 5.94 21.06 -11.86
C LEU A 54 6.46 21.31 -10.44
N ILE A 55 6.24 22.53 -9.91
CA ILE A 55 6.58 22.87 -8.53
C ILE A 55 5.79 21.99 -7.55
N TYR A 56 4.48 21.83 -7.76
CA TYR A 56 3.64 20.97 -6.92
C TYR A 56 4.13 19.51 -6.93
N THR A 57 4.53 18.97 -8.08
CA THR A 57 5.08 17.61 -8.16
C THR A 57 6.44 17.48 -7.47
N GLU A 58 7.31 18.47 -7.58
CA GLU A 58 8.60 18.47 -6.88
C GLU A 58 8.41 18.46 -5.36
N THR A 59 7.47 19.27 -4.85
CA THR A 59 7.14 19.27 -3.41
C THR A 59 6.63 17.91 -2.95
N LEU A 60 5.74 17.28 -3.72
CA LEU A 60 5.22 15.94 -3.39
C LEU A 60 6.30 14.86 -3.39
N GLU A 61 7.25 14.92 -4.33
CA GLU A 61 8.35 13.97 -4.37
C GLU A 61 9.27 14.11 -3.15
N ASN A 62 9.55 15.34 -2.73
CA ASN A 62 10.36 15.61 -1.54
C ASN A 62 9.66 15.16 -0.26
N ASP A 63 8.37 15.45 -0.13
CA ASP A 63 7.55 15.01 1.00
C ASP A 63 7.44 13.49 1.06
N LEU A 64 7.25 12.83 -0.08
CA LEU A 64 7.21 11.37 -0.16
C LEU A 64 8.55 10.76 0.26
N LYS A 65 9.68 11.34 -0.14
CA LYS A 65 11.01 10.90 0.31
C LYS A 65 11.19 11.08 1.82
N PHE A 66 10.69 12.18 2.39
CA PHE A 66 10.72 12.39 3.84
C PHE A 66 9.86 11.34 4.56
N CYS A 67 8.64 11.12 4.07
CA CYS A 67 7.69 10.17 4.63
C CYS A 67 8.17 8.72 4.60
N THR A 68 8.84 8.32 3.52
CA THR A 68 9.24 6.93 3.29
C THR A 68 10.62 6.58 3.83
N GLN A 69 11.38 7.56 4.35
CA GLN A 69 12.58 7.30 5.12
C GLN A 69 12.20 6.40 6.31
N THR A 70 12.66 5.15 6.27
CA THR A 70 12.52 4.20 7.36
C THR A 70 13.17 4.80 8.60
N LYS A 71 12.35 5.36 9.49
CA LYS A 71 12.83 5.76 10.81
C LYS A 71 13.25 4.48 11.53
N PRO A 72 14.49 4.37 12.06
CA PRO A 72 14.80 3.32 13.00
C PRO A 72 13.82 3.47 14.18
N ASN A 73 13.06 2.41 14.48
CA ASN A 73 12.20 2.38 15.66
C ASN A 73 13.04 2.77 16.90
N PRO A 74 12.54 3.64 17.79
CA PRO A 74 13.18 3.87 19.08
C PRO A 74 13.22 2.58 19.93
#